data_AF-A0A6V8CHL9-F1
#
_entry.id   AF-A0A6V8CHL9-F1
#
_cell.length_a   1.000
_cell.length_b   1.000
_cell.length_c   1.000
_cell.angle_alpha   90.00
_cell.angle_beta   90.00
_cell.angle_gamma   90.00
#
_symmetry.space_group_name_H-M   'P 1'
#
loop_
_entity.id
_entity.type
_entity.pdbx_description
1 polymer ?
#
loop_
_entity_poly.entity_id
_entity_poly.type
_entity_poly.pdbx_seq_one_letter_code
_entity_poly.pdbx_strand_id
1 'polypeptide(L)'
;MATPHIAGVIALMFEVAPSMTMSNLEEDLDVEGNPILHDPTGFSSPQEAERYIHEAEAILKLTSDYMEGGENLPSNFSSGLGNNPLDYAQGYGLVNTTKAVAFAHTLQMLRDPDLDGNLDHPDVDIWEAYAVYAQSQGERVVQQTGSQLMASWGGEFAVFSSDVSIPPASAHRHKVWVPEGTTRVTMNLEYSPLPTSILCPSAANLRLALDMDGDGTYELDEVNGEELTFQGGLESGMWWYYDVQGSAVGNCFSTNPSTGGPRSPYLVEHRSYLPPGEHYLSMEQMRGMTVEGTEGATIIHTQPVLQNPAYQEPEPELSGLAGAFSWMQENWWLPLIVGILITVSMILSNDKARSYLLTNKEQEHEDIYVAEIVAPSSMPPVQAPQKSGLLARSTHTDQRD
;
A
#
# COMPACT_ATOMS: atom_id res chain seq x y z
N MET A 1 0.17 22.23 12.33
CA MET A 1 0.26 21.97 10.88
C MET A 1 -1.03 21.46 10.23
N ALA A 2 -2.08 21.04 10.97
CA ALA A 2 -3.28 20.48 10.34
C ALA A 2 -4.01 21.44 9.37
N THR A 3 -4.29 22.68 9.77
CA THR A 3 -5.07 23.66 9.00
C THR A 3 -4.66 23.81 7.51
N PRO A 4 -3.37 24.03 7.15
CA PRO A 4 -2.98 24.12 5.75
C PRO A 4 -3.13 22.80 4.96
N HIS A 5 -3.07 21.63 5.61
CA HIS A 5 -3.36 20.36 4.93
C HIS A 5 -4.85 20.26 4.58
N ILE A 6 -5.73 20.62 5.51
CA ILE A 6 -7.19 20.64 5.26
C ILE A 6 -7.56 21.68 4.20
N ALA A 7 -6.92 22.86 4.21
CA ALA A 7 -7.08 23.85 3.14
C ALA A 7 -6.64 23.31 1.76
N GLY A 8 -5.58 22.50 1.71
CA GLY A 8 -5.16 21.80 0.49
C GLY A 8 -6.17 20.75 0.01
N VAL A 9 -6.77 19.98 0.92
CA VAL A 9 -7.85 19.02 0.57
C VAL A 9 -9.08 19.77 0.04
N ILE A 10 -9.49 20.86 0.70
CA ILE A 10 -10.61 21.69 0.25
C ILE A 10 -10.34 22.31 -1.13
N ALA A 11 -9.10 22.69 -1.43
CA ALA A 11 -8.72 23.18 -2.77
C ALA A 11 -8.90 22.09 -3.85
N LEU A 12 -8.46 20.85 -3.58
CA LEU A 12 -8.69 19.71 -4.49
C LEU A 12 -10.19 19.40 -4.67
N MET A 13 -10.99 19.55 -3.61
CA MET A 13 -12.44 19.39 -3.69
C MET A 13 -13.09 20.47 -4.57
N PHE A 14 -12.66 21.74 -4.47
CA PHE A 14 -13.12 22.81 -5.37
C PHE A 14 -12.63 22.67 -6.82
N GLU A 15 -11.48 22.02 -7.05
CA GLU A 15 -10.97 21.72 -8.39
C GLU A 15 -11.88 20.71 -9.12
N VAL A 16 -12.39 19.70 -8.41
CA VAL A 16 -13.35 18.71 -8.97
C VAL A 16 -14.82 19.12 -8.84
N ALA A 17 -15.15 20.07 -7.96
CA ALA A 17 -16.51 20.49 -7.66
C ALA A 17 -16.62 22.02 -7.45
N PRO A 18 -16.43 22.83 -8.51
CA PRO A 18 -16.62 24.28 -8.44
C PRO A 18 -18.06 24.70 -8.10
N SER A 19 -19.04 23.79 -8.19
CA SER A 19 -20.44 24.02 -7.78
C SER A 19 -20.72 23.92 -6.29
N MET A 20 -19.74 23.65 -5.42
CA MET A 20 -19.95 23.61 -3.96
C MET A 20 -20.27 24.99 -3.39
N THR A 21 -21.21 25.04 -2.44
CA THR A 21 -21.73 26.28 -1.81
C THR A 21 -21.96 26.11 -0.29
N MET A 22 -22.70 27.03 0.33
CA MET A 22 -23.25 26.84 1.68
C MET A 22 -24.38 25.82 1.64
N SER A 23 -24.32 24.80 2.50
CA SER A 23 -25.36 23.78 2.60
C SER A 23 -26.54 24.25 3.48
N ASN A 24 -27.64 23.51 3.46
CA ASN A 24 -28.74 23.68 4.42
C ASN A 24 -28.51 22.89 5.74
N LEU A 25 -27.27 22.45 6.03
CA LEU A 25 -26.93 21.67 7.22
C LEU A 25 -26.37 22.59 8.31
N GLU A 26 -26.79 22.42 9.56
CA GLU A 26 -26.28 23.18 10.71
C GLU A 26 -24.98 22.61 11.29
N GLU A 27 -24.21 23.45 11.97
CA GLU A 27 -22.98 23.08 12.70
C GLU A 27 -23.29 22.28 13.97
N ASP A 28 -22.51 21.21 14.22
CA ASP A 28 -22.65 20.28 15.36
C ASP A 28 -22.15 20.91 16.69
N LEU A 29 -22.84 21.94 17.18
CA LEU A 29 -22.50 22.64 18.41
C LEU A 29 -23.24 22.11 19.65
N ASP A 30 -22.56 22.08 20.80
CA ASP A 30 -23.07 21.68 22.13
C ASP A 30 -24.28 22.49 22.67
N VAL A 31 -24.77 23.50 21.93
CA VAL A 31 -25.80 24.46 22.37
C VAL A 31 -26.84 24.71 21.29
N GLU A 32 -28.12 24.52 21.61
CA GLU A 32 -29.27 24.72 20.71
C GLU A 32 -29.48 26.20 20.28
N GLY A 33 -30.18 26.43 19.16
CA GLY A 33 -30.49 27.76 18.61
C GLY A 33 -29.37 28.33 17.73
N ASN A 34 -29.36 29.65 17.49
CA ASN A 34 -28.26 30.36 16.80
C ASN A 34 -27.28 30.97 17.82
N PRO A 35 -25.99 31.20 17.49
CA PRO A 35 -25.06 31.88 18.38
C PRO A 35 -25.25 33.40 18.28
N ILE A 36 -25.18 34.09 19.42
CA ILE A 36 -25.08 35.56 19.42
C ILE A 36 -23.59 35.91 19.31
N LEU A 37 -23.17 36.34 18.12
CA LEU A 37 -21.83 36.86 17.88
C LEU A 37 -21.69 38.24 18.52
N HIS A 38 -20.73 38.36 19.44
CA HIS A 38 -20.34 39.63 20.05
C HIS A 38 -19.07 40.14 19.38
N ASP A 39 -19.13 41.36 18.84
CA ASP A 39 -17.94 42.07 18.35
C ASP A 39 -16.95 42.30 19.50
N PRO A 40 -15.72 41.74 19.45
CA PRO A 40 -14.75 41.85 20.54
C PRO A 40 -14.19 43.26 20.70
N THR A 41 -14.42 44.16 19.73
CA THR A 41 -14.10 45.59 19.84
C THR A 41 -15.24 46.42 20.44
N GLY A 42 -16.45 45.86 20.52
CA GLY A 42 -17.64 46.50 21.08
C GLY A 42 -18.25 47.63 20.23
N PHE A 43 -17.84 47.80 18.97
CA PHE A 43 -18.43 48.82 18.09
C PHE A 43 -19.77 48.37 17.48
N SER A 44 -19.93 47.08 17.23
CA SER A 44 -21.13 46.49 16.64
C SER A 44 -22.08 45.96 17.71
N SER A 45 -23.38 46.16 17.53
CA SER A 45 -24.40 45.44 18.31
C SER A 45 -24.21 43.92 18.13
N PRO A 46 -24.52 43.09 19.15
CA PRO A 46 -24.49 41.64 19.00
C PRO A 46 -25.44 41.19 17.89
N GLN A 47 -25.02 40.22 17.08
CA GLN A 47 -25.81 39.69 15.97
C GLN A 47 -26.04 38.20 16.13
N GLU A 48 -27.25 37.74 15.81
CA GLU A 48 -27.56 36.33 15.67
C GLU A 48 -26.98 35.84 14.33
N ALA A 49 -26.23 34.74 14.34
CA ALA A 49 -25.63 34.15 13.14
C ALA A 49 -26.31 32.83 12.79
N GLU A 50 -26.65 32.65 11.51
CA GLU A 50 -27.09 31.35 11.00
C GLU A 50 -25.91 30.35 11.02
N ARG A 51 -26.19 29.09 11.36
CA ARG A 51 -25.16 28.05 11.60
C ARG A 51 -24.90 27.12 10.42
N TYR A 52 -25.27 27.54 9.21
CA TYR A 52 -25.11 26.69 8.04
C TYR A 52 -23.63 26.42 7.74
N ILE A 53 -23.28 25.15 7.52
CA ILE A 53 -21.90 24.74 7.18
C ILE A 53 -21.70 24.72 5.65
N HIS A 54 -20.46 24.92 5.21
CA HIS A 54 -20.12 24.80 3.79
C HIS A 54 -20.23 23.33 3.34
N GLU A 55 -20.62 23.08 2.10
CA GLU A 55 -20.75 21.71 1.55
C GLU A 55 -19.45 20.91 1.63
N ALA A 56 -18.31 21.59 1.45
CA ALA A 56 -16.99 21.02 1.67
C ALA A 56 -16.76 20.52 3.12
N GLU A 57 -17.32 21.19 4.13
CA GLU A 57 -17.25 20.73 5.53
C GLU A 57 -18.14 19.50 5.74
N ALA A 58 -19.38 19.53 5.21
CA ALA A 58 -20.29 18.39 5.28
C ALA A 58 -19.69 17.12 4.62
N ILE A 59 -19.06 17.28 3.45
CA ILE A 59 -18.33 16.20 2.76
C ILE A 59 -17.20 15.66 3.64
N LEU A 60 -16.37 16.52 4.24
CA LEU A 60 -15.29 16.09 5.15
C LEU A 60 -15.82 15.33 6.37
N LYS A 61 -16.90 15.80 7.00
CA LYS A 61 -17.59 15.11 8.13
C LYS A 61 -18.14 13.74 7.74
N LEU A 62 -18.71 13.63 6.54
CA LEU A 62 -19.29 12.38 6.02
C LEU A 62 -18.26 11.36 5.52
N THR A 63 -17.01 11.78 5.24
CA THR A 63 -15.97 10.93 4.62
C THR A 63 -14.72 10.67 5.46
N SER A 64 -14.56 11.32 6.61
CA SER A 64 -13.42 11.09 7.50
C SER A 64 -13.40 9.67 8.09
N ASP A 65 -12.20 9.15 8.32
CA ASP A 65 -11.98 7.85 8.97
C ASP A 65 -11.78 8.07 10.48
N TYR A 66 -12.79 7.74 11.27
CA TYR A 66 -12.73 7.83 12.73
C TYR A 66 -11.78 6.80 13.34
N MET A 67 -10.90 7.22 14.25
CA MET A 67 -9.92 6.35 14.88
C MET A 67 -10.50 5.74 16.17
N GLU A 68 -10.67 4.42 16.20
CA GLU A 68 -11.19 3.68 17.37
C GLU A 68 -10.13 3.43 18.47
N GLY A 69 -8.85 3.66 18.20
CA GLY A 69 -7.77 3.40 19.15
C GLY A 69 -6.46 4.12 18.81
N GLY A 70 -5.77 4.58 19.86
CA GLY A 70 -4.55 5.38 19.78
C GLY A 70 -4.25 6.05 21.12
N GLU A 71 -3.07 6.67 21.27
CA GLU A 71 -2.78 7.48 22.45
C GLU A 71 -3.60 8.78 22.45
N ASN A 72 -4.06 9.20 23.63
CA ASN A 72 -4.82 10.44 23.87
C ASN A 72 -6.21 10.54 23.18
N LEU A 73 -6.72 9.46 22.57
CA LEU A 73 -8.11 9.40 22.11
C LEU A 73 -9.09 9.21 23.29
N PRO A 74 -10.30 9.79 23.22
CA PRO A 74 -11.30 9.65 24.28
C PRO A 74 -11.98 8.27 24.25
N SER A 75 -12.42 7.80 25.41
CA SER A 75 -13.11 6.51 25.59
C SER A 75 -14.57 6.50 25.10
N ASN A 76 -15.06 7.59 24.52
CA ASN A 76 -16.46 7.79 24.14
C ASN A 76 -16.61 8.89 23.08
N PHE A 77 -17.61 8.73 22.22
CA PHE A 77 -18.00 9.67 21.17
C PHE A 77 -19.51 9.96 21.24
N SER A 78 -19.95 11.03 20.59
CA SER A 78 -21.35 11.29 20.23
C SER A 78 -21.62 10.86 18.78
N SER A 79 -22.88 10.87 18.36
CA SER A 79 -23.25 10.73 16.94
C SER A 79 -23.46 12.12 16.35
N GLY A 80 -22.66 12.48 15.36
CA GLY A 80 -22.82 13.70 14.56
C GLY A 80 -23.57 13.46 13.25
N LEU A 81 -23.32 14.32 12.27
CA LEU A 81 -23.81 14.26 10.89
C LEU A 81 -23.70 12.84 10.31
N GLY A 82 -24.80 12.34 9.74
CA GLY A 82 -24.89 10.99 9.15
C GLY A 82 -24.94 9.84 10.16
N ASN A 83 -24.95 10.14 11.47
CA ASN A 83 -24.63 9.23 12.58
C ASN A 83 -23.15 8.83 12.66
N ASN A 84 -22.24 9.54 11.98
CA ASN A 84 -20.81 9.30 12.13
C ASN A 84 -20.35 9.60 13.57
N PRO A 85 -19.35 8.88 14.11
CA PRO A 85 -18.78 9.18 15.41
C PRO A 85 -18.14 10.57 15.45
N LEU A 86 -18.34 11.29 16.56
CA LEU A 86 -17.82 12.63 16.81
C LEU A 86 -17.23 12.72 18.22
N ASP A 87 -15.99 13.20 18.35
CA ASP A 87 -15.37 13.50 19.64
C ASP A 87 -14.59 14.84 19.66
N TYR A 88 -14.20 15.30 20.85
CA TYR A 88 -13.55 16.61 21.05
C TYR A 88 -12.07 16.66 20.63
N ALA A 89 -11.42 15.53 20.37
CA ALA A 89 -9.99 15.40 20.13
C ALA A 89 -9.65 15.22 18.64
N GLN A 90 -10.46 14.44 17.90
CA GLN A 90 -10.32 14.21 16.45
C GLN A 90 -11.52 14.71 15.63
N GLY A 91 -12.59 15.21 16.26
CA GLY A 91 -13.82 15.56 15.54
C GLY A 91 -14.44 14.29 14.95
N TYR A 92 -14.61 14.29 13.62
CA TYR A 92 -15.09 13.15 12.85
C TYR A 92 -13.99 12.14 12.47
N GLY A 93 -12.74 12.38 12.87
CA GLY A 93 -11.59 11.51 12.57
C GLY A 93 -10.59 12.12 11.59
N LEU A 94 -9.78 11.25 10.99
CA LEU A 94 -8.76 11.65 10.01
C LEU A 94 -9.39 11.88 8.64
N VAL A 95 -9.13 13.03 8.03
CA VAL A 95 -9.67 13.38 6.70
C VAL A 95 -9.14 12.43 5.63
N ASN A 96 -10.06 11.69 4.99
CA ASN A 96 -9.76 10.84 3.85
C ASN A 96 -9.91 11.63 2.55
N THR A 97 -8.81 12.19 2.05
CA THR A 97 -8.76 12.98 0.81
C THR A 97 -9.41 12.25 -0.38
N THR A 98 -9.20 10.94 -0.52
CA THR A 98 -9.74 10.17 -1.65
C THR A 98 -11.26 10.08 -1.60
N LYS A 99 -11.84 9.77 -0.43
CA LYS A 99 -13.30 9.76 -0.23
C LYS A 99 -13.90 11.16 -0.40
N ALA A 100 -13.28 12.18 0.21
CA ALA A 100 -13.75 13.56 0.15
C ALA A 100 -13.78 14.13 -1.29
N VAL A 101 -12.71 13.93 -2.06
CA VAL A 101 -12.63 14.37 -3.47
C VAL A 101 -13.58 13.54 -4.36
N ALA A 102 -13.70 12.23 -4.13
CA ALA A 102 -14.64 11.39 -4.88
C ALA A 102 -16.11 11.78 -4.62
N PHE A 103 -16.48 12.11 -3.38
CA PHE A 103 -17.81 12.59 -3.04
C PHE A 103 -18.07 14.00 -3.62
N ALA A 104 -17.10 14.94 -3.52
CA ALA A 104 -17.20 16.24 -4.17
C ALA A 104 -17.41 16.11 -5.69
N HIS A 105 -16.64 15.26 -6.37
CA HIS A 105 -16.81 14.97 -7.80
C HIS A 105 -18.18 14.34 -8.11
N THR A 106 -18.71 13.49 -7.23
CA THR A 106 -20.08 12.95 -7.36
C THR A 106 -21.15 14.05 -7.30
N LEU A 107 -20.99 15.03 -6.39
CA LEU A 107 -21.88 16.19 -6.32
C LEU A 107 -21.81 17.04 -7.60
N GLN A 108 -20.62 17.30 -8.15
CA GLN A 108 -20.47 18.00 -9.43
C GLN A 108 -21.17 17.24 -10.57
N MET A 109 -20.89 15.94 -10.74
CA MET A 109 -21.48 15.12 -11.81
C MET A 109 -23.01 15.03 -11.75
N LEU A 110 -23.64 15.28 -10.60
CA LEU A 110 -25.09 15.32 -10.46
C LEU A 110 -25.67 16.71 -10.76
N ARG A 111 -24.94 17.80 -10.43
CA ARG A 111 -25.33 19.19 -10.73
C ARG A 111 -25.06 19.60 -12.18
N ASP A 112 -24.04 19.02 -12.79
CA ASP A 112 -23.43 19.34 -14.08
C ASP A 112 -22.98 18.03 -14.76
N PRO A 113 -23.90 17.30 -15.45
CA PRO A 113 -23.63 15.93 -15.91
C PRO A 113 -22.78 15.82 -17.18
N ASP A 114 -22.64 16.90 -17.97
CA ASP A 114 -21.79 16.93 -19.17
C ASP A 114 -20.49 17.75 -19.00
N LEU A 115 -20.34 18.43 -17.86
CA LEU A 115 -19.16 19.21 -17.45
C LEU A 115 -18.86 20.40 -18.36
N ASP A 116 -19.89 21.03 -18.94
CA ASP A 116 -19.78 22.28 -19.69
C ASP A 116 -19.61 23.52 -18.79
N GLY A 117 -19.91 23.37 -17.49
CA GLY A 117 -19.77 24.41 -16.46
C GLY A 117 -21.05 25.20 -16.17
N ASN A 118 -22.16 24.91 -16.85
CA ASN A 118 -23.50 25.35 -16.45
C ASN A 118 -24.16 24.27 -15.58
N LEU A 119 -24.85 24.67 -14.52
CA LEU A 119 -25.53 23.71 -13.64
C LEU A 119 -26.93 23.39 -14.16
N ASP A 120 -27.10 22.17 -14.69
CA ASP A 120 -28.39 21.61 -15.13
C ASP A 120 -29.31 21.30 -13.94
N HIS A 121 -28.74 20.86 -12.81
CA HIS A 121 -29.46 20.44 -11.60
C HIS A 121 -28.89 21.10 -10.34
N PRO A 122 -28.93 22.45 -10.24
CA PRO A 122 -28.30 23.21 -9.14
C PRO A 122 -28.96 22.97 -7.77
N ASP A 123 -30.11 22.31 -7.73
CA ASP A 123 -30.90 21.99 -6.55
C ASP A 123 -30.54 20.64 -5.88
N VAL A 124 -29.70 19.80 -6.51
CA VAL A 124 -29.19 18.55 -5.90
C VAL A 124 -28.43 18.85 -4.61
N ASP A 125 -28.78 18.16 -3.53
CA ASP A 125 -28.18 18.38 -2.20
C ASP A 125 -27.10 17.35 -1.78
N ILE A 126 -26.50 17.60 -0.62
CA ILE A 126 -25.46 16.75 -0.03
C ILE A 126 -25.94 15.32 0.26
N TRP A 127 -27.20 15.11 0.63
CA TRP A 127 -27.73 13.77 0.94
C TRP A 127 -28.05 12.98 -0.32
N GLU A 128 -28.59 13.63 -1.36
CA GLU A 128 -28.79 13.01 -2.67
C GLU A 128 -27.45 12.59 -3.28
N ALA A 129 -26.45 13.48 -3.27
CA ALA A 129 -25.12 13.15 -3.72
C ALA A 129 -24.44 12.09 -2.84
N TYR A 130 -24.65 12.10 -1.51
CA TYR A 130 -24.11 11.08 -0.60
C TYR A 130 -24.71 9.69 -0.89
N ALA A 131 -26.00 9.61 -1.19
CA ALA A 131 -26.67 8.37 -1.53
C ALA A 131 -26.12 7.74 -2.83
N VAL A 132 -25.77 8.57 -3.82
CA VAL A 132 -25.11 8.11 -5.06
C VAL A 132 -23.64 7.76 -4.81
N TYR A 133 -22.91 8.59 -4.05
CA TYR A 133 -21.51 8.36 -3.68
C TYR A 133 -21.33 7.03 -2.94
N ALA A 134 -22.16 6.76 -1.93
CA ALA A 134 -22.10 5.52 -1.14
C ALA A 134 -22.43 4.27 -1.95
N GLN A 135 -23.26 4.38 -2.99
CA GLN A 135 -23.60 3.27 -3.90
C GLN A 135 -22.61 3.09 -5.06
N SER A 136 -21.76 4.08 -5.33
CA SER A 136 -20.78 4.06 -6.42
C SER A 136 -19.35 3.69 -5.98
N GLN A 137 -19.13 3.43 -4.67
CA GLN A 137 -17.83 2.95 -4.19
C GLN A 137 -17.59 1.51 -4.67
N GLY A 138 -16.60 1.32 -5.53
CA GLY A 138 -16.10 0.00 -5.92
C GLY A 138 -14.56 -0.08 -5.83
N GLU A 139 -14.04 -1.30 -5.78
CA GLU A 139 -12.62 -1.57 -6.00
C GLU A 139 -12.44 -2.25 -7.36
N ARG A 140 -11.39 -1.86 -8.08
CA ARG A 140 -10.97 -2.46 -9.35
C ARG A 140 -9.60 -3.07 -9.18
N VAL A 141 -9.44 -4.34 -9.56
CA VAL A 141 -8.13 -4.98 -9.63
C VAL A 141 -7.36 -4.41 -10.83
N VAL A 142 -6.12 -4.01 -10.58
CA VAL A 142 -5.22 -3.43 -11.56
C VAL A 142 -3.95 -4.25 -11.61
N GLN A 143 -3.64 -4.76 -12.80
CA GLN A 143 -2.45 -5.54 -13.11
C GLN A 143 -1.51 -4.69 -13.96
N GLN A 144 -0.27 -4.51 -13.51
CA GLN A 144 0.77 -3.73 -14.21
C GLN A 144 2.07 -4.54 -14.29
N THR A 145 2.66 -4.60 -15.48
CA THR A 145 3.93 -5.30 -15.68
C THR A 145 5.09 -4.31 -15.58
N GLY A 146 6.03 -4.58 -14.69
CA GLY A 146 7.23 -3.78 -14.48
C GLY A 146 8.12 -4.40 -13.40
N SER A 147 9.42 -4.18 -13.51
CA SER A 147 10.43 -4.75 -12.59
C SER A 147 10.75 -3.84 -11.40
N GLN A 148 10.15 -2.63 -11.34
CA GLN A 148 10.46 -1.61 -10.35
C GLN A 148 9.18 -0.96 -9.80
N LEU A 149 9.21 -0.61 -8.53
CA LEU A 149 8.31 0.36 -7.92
C LEU A 149 9.08 1.65 -7.68
N MET A 150 8.51 2.78 -8.09
CA MET A 150 9.11 4.11 -7.97
C MET A 150 8.20 5.00 -7.13
N ALA A 151 8.74 5.66 -6.11
CA ALA A 151 8.10 6.76 -5.40
C ALA A 151 8.94 8.02 -5.57
N SER A 152 8.29 9.17 -5.76
CA SER A 152 8.98 10.46 -5.84
C SER A 152 8.13 11.55 -5.20
N TRP A 153 8.75 12.42 -4.41
CA TRP A 153 8.08 13.56 -3.80
C TRP A 153 8.99 14.78 -3.68
N GLY A 154 8.46 15.94 -4.07
CA GLY A 154 9.09 17.23 -3.84
C GLY A 154 8.69 17.81 -2.48
N GLY A 155 9.58 18.59 -1.87
CA GLY A 155 9.32 19.30 -0.64
C GLY A 155 10.15 20.58 -0.52
N GLU A 156 9.91 21.35 0.55
CA GLU A 156 10.72 22.51 0.90
C GLU A 156 11.24 22.35 2.32
N PHE A 157 12.56 22.26 2.46
CA PHE A 157 13.21 22.32 3.76
C PHE A 157 13.27 23.77 4.24
N ALA A 158 12.67 24.05 5.39
CA ALA A 158 12.57 25.39 5.96
C ALA A 158 12.86 25.37 7.47
N VAL A 159 13.81 26.21 7.90
CA VAL A 159 14.14 26.36 9.33
C VAL A 159 13.22 27.41 9.96
N PHE A 160 12.19 26.95 10.67
CA PHE A 160 11.13 27.82 11.22
C PHE A 160 11.48 28.55 12.53
N SER A 161 12.61 28.25 13.17
CA SER A 161 13.11 29.02 14.34
C SER A 161 14.59 28.75 14.62
N SER A 162 15.25 29.68 15.32
CA SER A 162 16.64 29.57 15.78
C SER A 162 16.79 29.12 17.23
N ASP A 163 15.69 29.04 17.99
CA ASP A 163 15.70 29.19 19.45
C ASP A 163 15.19 27.96 20.23
N VAL A 164 14.86 26.85 19.56
CA VAL A 164 14.49 25.57 20.21
C VAL A 164 15.45 24.45 19.86
N SER A 165 15.74 23.57 20.83
CA SER A 165 16.63 22.41 20.69
C SER A 165 15.97 21.22 19.99
N ILE A 166 15.02 21.48 19.08
CA ILE A 166 14.43 20.48 18.19
C ILE A 166 15.30 20.51 16.92
N PRO A 167 15.89 19.39 16.46
CA PRO A 167 16.65 19.40 15.22
C PRO A 167 15.74 19.87 14.07
N PRO A 168 16.18 20.79 13.20
CA PRO A 168 15.38 21.22 12.07
C PRO A 168 15.29 20.10 11.04
N ALA A 169 14.31 19.22 11.19
CA ALA A 169 13.78 18.40 10.12
C ALA A 169 12.75 19.22 9.34
N SER A 170 12.65 19.03 8.02
CA SER A 170 11.38 19.37 7.36
C SER A 170 10.32 18.42 7.92
N ALA A 171 9.21 18.95 8.44
CA ALA A 171 8.22 18.20 9.24
C ALA A 171 7.31 17.27 8.40
N HIS A 172 7.89 16.61 7.41
CA HIS A 172 7.26 15.79 6.39
C HIS A 172 8.02 14.46 6.31
N ARG A 173 7.84 13.62 7.32
CA ARG A 173 8.23 12.20 7.27
C ARG A 173 7.37 11.52 6.22
N HIS A 174 7.97 11.05 5.13
CA HIS A 174 7.28 10.23 4.14
C HIS A 174 7.40 8.75 4.51
N LYS A 175 6.42 7.93 4.12
CA LYS A 175 6.48 6.46 4.23
C LYS A 175 6.36 5.84 2.85
N VAL A 176 7.12 4.78 2.59
CA VAL A 176 7.06 3.97 1.36
C VAL A 176 7.03 2.50 1.77
N TRP A 177 6.26 1.68 1.07
CA TRP A 177 6.24 0.23 1.29
C TRP A 177 7.32 -0.44 0.47
N VAL A 178 8.18 -1.24 1.12
CA VAL A 178 9.17 -2.09 0.47
C VAL A 178 8.65 -3.53 0.49
N PRO A 179 8.27 -4.13 -0.66
CA PRO A 179 7.72 -5.48 -0.69
C PRO A 179 8.72 -6.57 -0.28
N GLU A 180 8.17 -7.70 0.15
CA GLU A 180 8.93 -8.93 0.40
C GLU A 180 9.73 -9.34 -0.85
N GLY A 181 10.92 -9.90 -0.64
CA GLY A 181 11.77 -10.35 -1.76
C GLY A 181 12.42 -9.23 -2.60
N THR A 182 12.20 -7.95 -2.28
CA THR A 182 12.88 -6.82 -2.95
C THR A 182 14.39 -7.04 -3.00
N THR A 183 14.96 -6.97 -4.21
CA THR A 183 16.36 -7.35 -4.47
C THR A 183 17.34 -6.20 -4.28
N ARG A 184 16.87 -4.97 -4.46
CA ARG A 184 17.64 -3.72 -4.32
C ARG A 184 16.69 -2.56 -4.08
N VAL A 185 17.13 -1.57 -3.30
CA VAL A 185 16.55 -0.23 -3.24
C VAL A 185 17.63 0.79 -3.61
N THR A 186 17.33 1.71 -4.52
CA THR A 186 18.16 2.89 -4.80
C THR A 186 17.40 4.15 -4.39
N MET A 187 18.09 5.15 -3.84
CA MET A 187 17.45 6.41 -3.47
C MET A 187 18.36 7.64 -3.60
N ASN A 188 17.72 8.76 -3.95
CA ASN A 188 18.36 10.00 -4.37
C ASN A 188 17.72 11.18 -3.63
N LEU A 189 18.52 12.14 -3.17
CA LEU A 189 18.06 13.40 -2.59
C LEU A 189 18.65 14.55 -3.43
N GLU A 190 17.87 15.02 -4.39
CA GLU A 190 18.24 16.19 -5.19
C GLU A 190 17.78 17.46 -4.46
N TYR A 191 18.70 18.40 -4.27
CA TYR A 191 18.39 19.73 -3.74
C TYR A 191 19.39 20.74 -4.27
N SER A 192 19.13 22.03 -4.02
CA SER A 192 20.10 23.09 -4.32
C SER A 192 20.82 23.53 -3.05
N PRO A 193 22.13 23.24 -2.88
CA PRO A 193 22.91 23.72 -1.74
C PRO A 193 23.10 25.25 -1.74
N LEU A 194 22.94 25.89 -2.89
CA LEU A 194 23.08 27.34 -3.11
C LEU A 194 22.03 27.81 -4.15
N PRO A 195 20.76 28.05 -3.76
CA PRO A 195 19.74 28.54 -4.67
C PRO A 195 20.13 29.89 -5.30
N THR A 196 19.79 30.06 -6.58
CA THR A 196 20.28 31.14 -7.45
C THR A 196 19.64 32.52 -7.20
N SER A 197 18.81 32.67 -6.16
CA SER A 197 18.10 33.92 -5.88
C SER A 197 18.97 34.93 -5.14
N ILE A 198 19.42 35.97 -5.83
CA ILE A 198 20.12 37.12 -5.22
C ILE A 198 19.25 37.89 -4.19
N LEU A 199 17.93 37.71 -4.22
CA LEU A 199 16.98 38.29 -3.26
C LEU A 199 16.78 37.41 -2.01
N CYS A 200 17.12 36.13 -2.10
CA CYS A 200 17.05 35.15 -1.01
C CYS A 200 18.33 34.30 -0.98
N PRO A 201 19.51 34.89 -0.69
CA PRO A 201 20.73 34.12 -0.51
C PRO A 201 20.58 33.20 0.71
N SER A 202 20.29 31.94 0.45
CA SER A 202 20.46 30.83 1.38
C SER A 202 21.56 29.87 0.91
N ALA A 203 22.06 29.10 1.85
CA ALA A 203 22.82 27.89 1.63
C ALA A 203 22.18 26.77 2.44
N ALA A 204 22.17 25.56 1.90
CA ALA A 204 21.64 24.38 2.57
C ALA A 204 22.62 23.22 2.51
N ASN A 205 22.63 22.42 3.56
CA ASN A 205 23.23 21.09 3.59
C ASN A 205 22.14 20.14 4.08
N LEU A 206 21.54 19.39 3.14
CA LEU A 206 20.47 18.42 3.39
C LEU A 206 21.00 17.00 3.20
N ARG A 207 20.47 16.08 4.00
CA ARG A 207 20.75 14.64 3.98
C ARG A 207 19.45 13.86 4.18
N LEU A 208 19.38 12.66 3.63
CA LEU A 208 18.25 11.77 3.85
C LEU A 208 18.56 10.84 5.03
N ALA A 209 17.61 10.71 5.95
CA ALA A 209 17.65 9.74 7.03
C ALA A 209 16.53 8.72 6.86
N LEU A 210 16.84 7.45 7.16
CA LEU A 210 15.99 6.29 6.92
C LEU A 210 15.76 5.52 8.21
N ASP A 211 14.51 5.20 8.44
CA ASP A 211 13.97 4.39 9.53
C ASP A 211 13.26 3.21 8.83
N MET A 212 13.94 2.06 8.81
CA MET A 212 13.67 0.94 7.88
C MET A 212 12.75 -0.13 8.47
N ASP A 213 12.47 -0.08 9.78
CA ASP A 213 11.54 -1.00 10.45
C ASP A 213 10.36 -0.30 11.17
N GLY A 214 10.42 1.02 11.36
CA GLY A 214 9.37 1.83 11.96
C GLY A 214 9.51 2.07 13.47
N ASP A 215 10.63 1.70 14.11
CA ASP A 215 10.80 1.88 15.56
C ASP A 215 11.05 3.34 16.02
N GLY A 216 11.40 4.23 15.08
CA GLY A 216 11.69 5.65 15.33
C GLY A 216 13.19 5.98 15.43
N THR A 217 14.06 4.96 15.40
CA THR A 217 15.51 5.07 15.19
C THR A 217 15.81 5.29 13.70
N TYR A 218 17.03 5.68 13.36
CA TYR A 218 17.51 5.70 11.98
C TYR A 218 18.68 4.74 11.82
N GLU A 219 18.56 3.76 10.93
CA GLU A 219 19.63 2.80 10.62
C GLU A 219 20.69 3.44 9.71
N LEU A 220 20.28 4.45 8.93
CA LEU A 220 21.11 5.21 8.00
C LEU A 220 20.70 6.69 8.06
N ASP A 221 21.58 7.58 8.52
CA ASP A 221 21.24 8.99 8.77
C ASP A 221 21.91 10.01 7.82
N GLU A 222 22.78 9.58 6.90
CA GLU A 222 23.44 10.44 5.90
C GLU A 222 23.42 9.82 4.48
N VAL A 223 22.23 9.49 3.99
CA VAL A 223 22.03 8.87 2.67
C VAL A 223 21.90 9.94 1.58
N ASN A 224 22.64 9.79 0.48
CA ASN A 224 22.33 10.47 -0.80
C ASN A 224 22.95 9.73 -2.00
N GLY A 225 22.12 9.32 -2.96
CA GLY A 225 22.56 8.61 -4.17
C GLY A 225 23.06 7.19 -3.92
N GLU A 226 22.64 6.56 -2.81
CA GLU A 226 23.10 5.24 -2.41
C GLU A 226 22.26 4.10 -3.01
N GLU A 227 22.91 2.95 -3.18
CA GLU A 227 22.35 1.72 -3.72
C GLU A 227 22.44 0.60 -2.66
N LEU A 228 21.32 0.31 -2.00
CA LEU A 228 21.20 -0.79 -1.03
C LEU A 228 20.82 -2.09 -1.76
N THR A 229 21.73 -3.06 -1.76
CA THR A 229 21.52 -4.36 -2.42
C THR A 229 21.27 -5.45 -1.38
N PHE A 230 20.20 -6.24 -1.55
CA PHE A 230 19.81 -7.30 -0.61
C PHE A 230 20.21 -8.68 -1.13
N GLN A 231 20.89 -9.48 -0.29
CA GLN A 231 21.23 -10.87 -0.63
C GLN A 231 20.11 -11.84 -0.23
N GLY A 232 18.97 -11.73 -0.92
CA GLY A 232 17.76 -12.49 -0.62
C GLY A 232 16.85 -11.76 0.37
N GLY A 233 15.54 -11.96 0.22
CA GLY A 233 14.52 -11.13 0.84
C GLY A 233 14.60 -11.01 2.37
N LEU A 234 14.25 -9.81 2.84
CA LEU A 234 13.70 -9.63 4.19
C LEU A 234 12.49 -10.58 4.35
N GLU A 235 12.34 -11.20 5.53
CA GLU A 235 11.33 -12.26 5.78
C GLU A 235 9.87 -11.76 5.76
N SER A 236 9.67 -10.44 5.67
CA SER A 236 8.40 -9.79 5.32
C SER A 236 8.67 -8.46 4.62
N GLY A 237 7.70 -7.98 3.82
CA GLY A 237 7.69 -6.57 3.39
C GLY A 237 7.47 -5.62 4.58
N MET A 238 7.95 -4.38 4.49
CA MET A 238 7.97 -3.41 5.59
C MET A 238 7.65 -1.99 5.11
N TRP A 239 7.21 -1.14 6.05
CA TRP A 239 7.12 0.30 5.85
C TRP A 239 8.47 0.96 6.18
N TRP A 240 9.05 1.66 5.21
CA TRP A 240 10.24 2.48 5.40
C TRP A 240 9.83 3.95 5.52
N TYR A 241 10.43 4.65 6.48
CA TYR A 241 10.20 6.05 6.75
C TYR A 241 11.41 6.89 6.33
N TYR A 242 11.12 8.02 5.70
CA TYR A 242 12.06 8.89 5.02
C TYR A 242 11.96 10.30 5.60
N ASP A 243 13.03 10.79 6.21
CA ASP A 243 13.13 12.13 6.78
C ASP A 243 14.24 12.95 6.11
N VAL A 244 13.88 14.11 5.54
CA VAL A 244 14.88 15.07 5.04
C VAL A 244 15.35 15.95 6.20
N GLN A 245 16.57 15.67 6.66
CA GLN A 245 17.25 16.37 7.73
C GLN A 245 18.31 17.33 7.16
N GLY A 246 18.79 18.26 7.97
CA GLY A 246 19.95 19.05 7.61
C GLY A 246 20.04 20.39 8.32
N SER A 247 20.60 21.36 7.61
CA SER A 247 20.61 22.76 8.02
C SER A 247 20.46 23.66 6.80
N ALA A 248 19.74 24.76 6.97
CA ALA A 248 19.71 25.86 6.01
C ALA A 248 20.03 27.16 6.74
N VAL A 249 20.85 28.00 6.11
CA VAL A 249 21.25 29.33 6.60
C VAL A 249 21.01 30.34 5.49
N GLY A 250 20.62 31.57 5.82
CA GLY A 250 20.33 32.57 4.79
C GLY A 250 19.37 33.65 5.27
N ASN A 251 19.12 34.62 4.40
CA ASN A 251 18.18 35.70 4.66
C ASN A 251 17.39 36.05 3.41
N CYS A 252 16.06 36.10 3.52
CA CYS A 252 15.16 36.50 2.45
C CYS A 252 14.90 38.00 2.57
N PHE A 253 15.37 38.80 1.60
CA PHE A 253 15.13 40.25 1.59
C PHE A 253 13.68 40.62 1.18
N SER A 254 12.86 39.64 0.83
CA SER A 254 11.43 39.80 0.53
C SER A 254 10.58 39.85 1.81
N THR A 255 9.79 40.91 1.96
CA THR A 255 9.08 41.26 3.20
C THR A 255 7.76 40.50 3.41
N ASN A 256 7.78 39.16 3.46
CA ASN A 256 6.62 38.38 3.92
C ASN A 256 6.83 37.94 5.39
N PRO A 257 6.18 38.60 6.37
CA PRO A 257 6.47 38.41 7.79
C PRO A 257 6.03 37.06 8.36
N SER A 258 5.24 36.27 7.62
CA SER A 258 4.78 34.93 8.06
C SER A 258 5.73 33.78 7.68
N THR A 259 6.73 34.03 6.83
CA THR A 259 7.59 32.97 6.26
C THR A 259 9.08 33.33 6.29
N GLY A 260 9.52 34.10 7.29
CA GLY A 260 10.91 34.55 7.44
C GLY A 260 11.85 33.43 7.89
N GLY A 261 12.47 32.72 6.95
CA GLY A 261 13.50 31.72 7.23
C GLY A 261 14.18 31.23 5.94
N PRO A 262 15.40 30.68 6.03
CA PRO A 262 16.07 30.09 4.88
C PRO A 262 15.32 28.83 4.41
N ARG A 263 15.13 28.74 3.10
CA ARG A 263 14.41 27.66 2.41
C ARG A 263 15.33 27.00 1.39
N SER A 264 15.14 25.70 1.18
CA SER A 264 15.76 24.94 0.08
C SER A 264 14.75 23.89 -0.43
N PRO A 265 14.34 23.95 -1.71
CA PRO A 265 13.51 22.91 -2.30
C PRO A 265 14.34 21.64 -2.53
N TYR A 266 13.70 20.49 -2.33
CA TYR A 266 14.27 19.17 -2.56
C TYR A 266 13.31 18.27 -3.34
N LEU A 267 13.86 17.22 -3.94
CA LEU A 267 13.18 16.08 -4.53
C LEU A 267 13.80 14.82 -3.94
N VAL A 268 12.98 13.92 -3.41
CA VAL A 268 13.41 12.57 -3.04
C VAL A 268 12.89 11.59 -4.08
N GLU A 269 13.73 10.64 -4.46
CA GLU A 269 13.34 9.47 -5.24
C GLU A 269 13.67 8.19 -4.47
N HIS A 270 12.72 7.26 -4.43
CA HIS A 270 12.87 5.89 -3.96
C HIS A 270 12.55 4.93 -5.10
N ARG A 271 13.36 3.89 -5.29
CA ARG A 271 13.12 2.87 -6.32
C ARG A 271 13.46 1.46 -5.81
N SER A 272 12.43 0.64 -5.60
CA SER A 272 12.53 -0.78 -5.24
C SER A 272 12.57 -1.66 -6.49
N TYR A 273 13.49 -2.63 -6.54
CA TYR A 273 13.66 -3.58 -7.64
C TYR A 273 13.11 -4.97 -7.26
N LEU A 274 12.03 -5.38 -7.92
CA LEU A 274 11.31 -6.61 -7.62
C LEU A 274 11.87 -7.82 -8.40
N PRO A 275 11.91 -9.02 -7.79
CA PRO A 275 12.23 -10.25 -8.51
C PRO A 275 11.07 -10.65 -9.45
N PRO A 276 11.35 -11.38 -10.55
CA PRO A 276 10.30 -11.87 -11.46
C PRO A 276 9.25 -12.73 -10.75
N GLY A 277 7.96 -12.46 -11.00
CA GLY A 277 6.84 -13.09 -10.33
C GLY A 277 5.62 -12.18 -10.19
N GLU A 278 4.57 -12.66 -9.53
CA GLU A 278 3.38 -11.88 -9.19
C GLU A 278 3.51 -11.30 -7.78
N HIS A 279 3.25 -9.99 -7.65
CA HIS A 279 3.39 -9.22 -6.41
C HIS A 279 2.04 -8.60 -6.05
N TYR A 280 1.43 -9.10 -4.98
CA TYR A 280 0.13 -8.63 -4.51
C TYR A 280 0.30 -7.52 -3.48
N LEU A 281 -0.23 -6.33 -3.79
CA LEU A 281 -0.13 -5.14 -2.93
C LEU A 281 -1.51 -4.52 -2.70
N SER A 282 -1.77 -4.06 -1.48
CA SER A 282 -2.98 -3.29 -1.16
C SER A 282 -2.91 -1.86 -1.72
N MET A 283 -4.07 -1.21 -1.83
CA MET A 283 -4.16 0.23 -2.18
C MET A 283 -3.23 1.09 -1.32
N GLU A 284 -3.17 0.84 0.01
CA GLU A 284 -2.27 1.58 0.90
C GLU A 284 -0.80 1.34 0.56
N GLN A 285 -0.39 0.09 0.34
CA GLN A 285 0.99 -0.24 -0.01
C GLN A 285 1.41 0.37 -1.35
N MET A 286 0.48 0.58 -2.29
CA MET A 286 0.74 1.29 -3.55
C MET A 286 0.59 2.82 -3.47
N ARG A 287 0.22 3.40 -2.32
CA ARG A 287 -0.04 4.84 -2.17
C ARG A 287 1.21 5.67 -2.49
N GLY A 288 1.16 6.40 -3.61
CA GLY A 288 2.27 7.26 -4.05
C GLY A 288 3.37 6.56 -4.86
N MET A 289 3.15 5.30 -5.27
CA MET A 289 4.09 4.56 -6.14
C MET A 289 3.57 4.37 -7.57
N THR A 290 4.50 4.38 -8.53
CA THR A 290 4.30 3.96 -9.92
C THR A 290 5.05 2.67 -10.21
N VAL A 291 4.54 1.88 -11.15
CA VAL A 291 5.21 0.68 -11.68
C VAL A 291 6.06 1.08 -12.89
N GLU A 292 7.34 0.70 -12.88
CA GLU A 292 8.33 1.05 -13.90
C GLU A 292 9.24 -0.12 -14.30
N GLY A 293 10.12 0.11 -15.27
CA GLY A 293 11.12 -0.85 -15.72
C GLY A 293 10.66 -1.76 -16.85
N THR A 294 11.47 -2.77 -17.17
CA THR A 294 11.17 -3.77 -18.20
C THR A 294 10.31 -4.89 -17.64
N GLU A 295 9.68 -5.66 -18.53
CA GLU A 295 8.93 -6.88 -18.21
C GLU A 295 9.74 -7.86 -17.34
N GLY A 296 9.08 -8.51 -16.39
CA GLY A 296 9.68 -9.51 -15.51
C GLY A 296 8.84 -9.78 -14.27
N ALA A 297 8.38 -8.72 -13.59
CA ALA A 297 7.44 -8.80 -12.48
C ALA A 297 6.08 -8.20 -12.85
N THR A 298 5.04 -8.67 -12.16
CA THR A 298 3.64 -8.34 -12.36
C THR A 298 3.07 -7.86 -11.03
N ILE A 299 2.79 -6.57 -10.92
CA ILE A 299 2.19 -5.96 -9.74
C ILE A 299 0.67 -6.06 -9.88
N ILE A 300 0.01 -6.63 -8.87
CA ILE A 300 -1.44 -6.79 -8.79
C ILE A 300 -1.91 -6.03 -7.55
N HIS A 301 -2.73 -5.00 -7.74
CA HIS A 301 -3.24 -4.19 -6.64
C HIS A 301 -4.68 -3.74 -6.86
N THR A 302 -5.36 -3.27 -5.81
CA THR A 302 -6.67 -2.63 -5.97
C THR A 302 -6.55 -1.11 -6.08
N GLN A 303 -7.47 -0.52 -6.84
CA GLN A 303 -7.70 0.92 -6.93
C GLN A 303 -9.18 1.21 -6.59
N PRO A 304 -9.48 2.26 -5.82
CA PRO A 304 -10.85 2.72 -5.64
C PRO A 304 -11.35 3.32 -6.96
N VAL A 305 -12.60 3.05 -7.31
CA VAL A 305 -13.25 3.55 -8.52
C VAL A 305 -14.68 3.98 -8.20
N LEU A 306 -15.10 5.12 -8.76
CA LEU A 306 -16.51 5.48 -8.84
C LEU A 306 -17.14 4.67 -9.97
N GLN A 307 -17.89 3.62 -9.62
CA GLN A 307 -18.67 2.83 -10.57
C GLN A 307 -20.10 3.39 -10.64
N ASN A 308 -20.64 3.54 -11.84
CA ASN A 308 -22.07 3.81 -11.99
C ASN A 308 -22.85 2.58 -11.44
N PRO A 309 -23.83 2.73 -10.52
CA PRO A 309 -24.58 1.58 -9.98
C PRO A 309 -25.34 0.74 -11.02
N ALA A 310 -25.55 1.26 -12.23
CA ALA A 310 -26.12 0.53 -13.37
C ALA A 310 -25.07 -0.08 -14.32
N TYR A 311 -23.77 0.14 -14.07
CA TYR A 311 -22.69 -0.48 -14.83
C TYR A 311 -22.41 -1.89 -14.31
N GLN A 312 -22.71 -2.89 -15.14
CA GLN A 312 -22.16 -4.22 -14.99
C GLN A 312 -20.89 -4.29 -15.85
N GLU A 313 -19.81 -4.87 -15.34
CA GLU A 313 -18.70 -5.26 -16.19
C GLU A 313 -19.25 -6.20 -17.28
N PRO A 314 -18.91 -5.99 -18.57
CA PRO A 314 -19.39 -6.87 -19.62
C PRO A 314 -18.77 -8.26 -19.39
N GLU A 315 -19.61 -9.24 -19.07
CA GLU A 315 -19.18 -10.65 -19.02
C GLU A 315 -18.42 -10.95 -20.32
N PRO A 316 -17.20 -11.53 -20.25
CA PRO A 316 -16.43 -11.78 -21.45
C PRO A 316 -17.20 -12.77 -22.32
N GLU A 317 -17.70 -12.32 -23.48
CA GLU A 317 -18.46 -13.14 -24.44
C GLU A 317 -17.56 -14.24 -25.05
N LEU A 318 -17.32 -15.27 -24.25
CA LEU A 318 -16.47 -16.43 -24.51
C LEU A 318 -17.14 -17.40 -25.51
N SER A 319 -17.52 -16.86 -26.66
CA SER A 319 -18.17 -17.59 -27.73
C SER A 319 -17.21 -18.58 -28.43
N GLY A 320 -17.75 -19.74 -28.81
CA GLY A 320 -17.01 -20.77 -29.54
C GLY A 320 -15.88 -21.41 -28.73
N LEU A 321 -14.71 -21.59 -29.37
CA LEU A 321 -13.60 -22.37 -28.81
C LEU A 321 -12.96 -21.72 -27.58
N ALA A 322 -12.98 -20.39 -27.46
CA ALA A 322 -12.38 -19.70 -26.31
C ALA A 322 -13.09 -20.08 -24.99
N GLY A 323 -14.43 -20.05 -24.97
CA GLY A 323 -15.21 -20.51 -23.82
C GLY A 323 -15.09 -22.00 -23.57
N ALA A 324 -14.99 -22.82 -24.62
CA ALA A 324 -14.72 -24.24 -24.44
C ALA A 324 -13.38 -24.51 -23.71
N PHE A 325 -12.33 -23.76 -24.02
CA PHE A 325 -11.04 -23.86 -23.32
C PHE A 325 -11.09 -23.30 -21.89
N SER A 326 -11.65 -22.10 -21.68
CA SER A 326 -11.82 -21.51 -20.35
C SER A 326 -12.64 -22.43 -19.42
N TRP A 327 -13.79 -22.91 -19.89
CA TRP A 327 -14.62 -23.86 -19.14
C TRP A 327 -13.90 -25.19 -18.84
N MET A 328 -13.09 -25.71 -19.77
CA MET A 328 -12.26 -26.90 -19.53
C MET A 328 -11.11 -26.66 -18.55
N GLN A 329 -10.65 -25.41 -18.39
CA GLN A 329 -9.61 -25.05 -17.42
C GLN A 329 -10.16 -25.01 -16.00
N GLU A 330 -11.36 -24.44 -15.81
CA GLU A 330 -12.10 -24.50 -14.54
C GLU A 330 -12.54 -25.93 -14.21
N ASN A 331 -13.09 -26.65 -15.21
CA ASN A 331 -13.68 -27.98 -15.05
C ASN A 331 -12.72 -29.10 -15.46
N TRP A 332 -11.41 -28.92 -15.27
CA TRP A 332 -10.33 -29.84 -15.68
C TRP A 332 -10.51 -31.29 -15.21
N TRP A 333 -11.24 -31.48 -14.10
CA TRP A 333 -11.59 -32.77 -13.53
C TRP A 333 -12.54 -33.58 -14.43
N LEU A 334 -13.43 -32.94 -15.19
CA LEU A 334 -14.44 -33.62 -16.00
C LEU A 334 -13.85 -34.30 -17.25
N PRO A 335 -13.00 -33.66 -18.09
CA PRO A 335 -12.27 -34.34 -19.16
C PRO A 335 -11.41 -35.50 -18.65
N LEU A 336 -10.82 -35.35 -17.45
CA LEU A 336 -10.01 -36.39 -16.82
C LEU A 336 -10.84 -37.62 -16.41
N ILE A 337 -12.02 -37.43 -15.82
CA ILE A 337 -12.96 -38.53 -15.54
C ILE A 337 -13.43 -39.21 -16.83
N VAL A 338 -13.76 -38.44 -17.87
CA VAL A 338 -14.15 -39.00 -19.18
C VAL A 338 -13.00 -39.81 -19.80
N GLY A 339 -11.75 -39.32 -19.73
CA GLY A 339 -10.56 -40.04 -20.17
C GLY A 339 -10.33 -41.34 -19.42
N ILE A 340 -10.49 -41.35 -18.08
CA ILE A 340 -10.44 -42.56 -17.26
C ILE A 340 -11.54 -43.55 -17.66
N LEU A 341 -12.80 -43.10 -17.81
CA LEU A 341 -13.92 -43.97 -18.19
C LEU A 341 -13.72 -44.59 -19.58
N ILE A 342 -13.22 -43.83 -20.56
CA ILE A 342 -12.87 -44.35 -21.89
C ILE A 342 -11.73 -45.38 -21.79
N THR A 343 -10.68 -45.08 -21.02
CA THR A 343 -9.53 -45.97 -20.84
C THR A 343 -9.92 -47.29 -20.16
N VAL A 344 -10.71 -47.21 -19.08
CA VAL A 344 -11.27 -48.38 -18.38
C VAL A 344 -12.19 -49.17 -19.31
N SER A 345 -13.03 -48.51 -20.12
CA SER A 345 -13.87 -49.17 -21.12
C SER A 345 -13.04 -49.90 -22.18
N MET A 346 -11.98 -49.29 -22.71
CA MET A 346 -11.06 -49.91 -23.66
C MET A 346 -10.32 -51.11 -23.05
N ILE A 347 -9.90 -51.02 -21.78
CA ILE A 347 -9.27 -52.14 -21.06
C ILE A 347 -10.28 -53.29 -20.85
N LEU A 348 -11.51 -52.98 -20.46
CA LEU A 348 -12.56 -53.98 -20.22
C LEU A 348 -13.10 -54.65 -21.50
N SER A 349 -12.98 -53.99 -22.65
CA SER A 349 -13.45 -54.50 -23.95
C SER A 349 -12.35 -55.12 -24.83
N ASN A 350 -11.09 -55.08 -24.40
CA ASN A 350 -9.96 -55.65 -25.12
C ASN A 350 -9.29 -56.77 -24.29
N ASP A 351 -9.54 -58.03 -24.68
CA ASP A 351 -9.03 -59.19 -23.93
C ASP A 351 -7.49 -59.26 -23.85
N LYS A 352 -6.76 -58.67 -24.82
CA LYS A 352 -5.30 -58.53 -24.75
C LYS A 352 -4.84 -57.52 -23.69
N ALA A 353 -5.62 -56.48 -23.43
CA ALA A 353 -5.33 -55.53 -22.36
C ALA A 353 -5.59 -56.17 -20.98
N ARG A 354 -6.66 -56.95 -20.86
CA ARG A 354 -6.94 -57.76 -19.66
C ARG A 354 -5.84 -58.77 -19.36
N SER A 355 -5.34 -59.52 -20.35
CA SER A 355 -4.30 -60.53 -20.10
C SER A 355 -3.02 -59.93 -19.52
N TYR A 356 -2.58 -58.77 -20.01
CA TYR A 356 -1.39 -58.07 -19.50
C TYR A 356 -1.52 -57.62 -18.03
N LEU A 357 -2.71 -57.15 -17.63
CA LEU A 357 -2.97 -56.75 -16.25
C LEU A 357 -3.05 -57.94 -15.28
N LEU A 358 -3.45 -59.12 -15.78
CA LEU A 358 -3.49 -60.34 -14.97
C LEU A 358 -2.09 -60.94 -14.76
N THR A 359 -1.26 -61.03 -15.81
CA THR A 359 0.09 -61.59 -15.69
C THR A 359 0.99 -60.81 -14.73
N ASN A 360 0.89 -59.48 -14.72
CA ASN A 360 1.66 -58.66 -13.77
C ASN A 360 1.25 -58.93 -12.31
N LYS A 361 -0.03 -59.23 -12.07
CA LYS A 361 -0.56 -59.49 -10.73
C LYS A 361 -0.23 -60.89 -10.21
N GLU A 362 0.00 -61.85 -11.11
CA GLU A 362 0.55 -63.16 -10.74
C GLU A 362 2.04 -63.04 -10.38
N GLN A 363 2.83 -62.24 -11.12
CA GLN A 363 4.23 -61.95 -10.78
C GLN A 363 4.39 -61.24 -9.43
N GLU A 364 3.62 -60.18 -9.14
CA GLU A 364 3.64 -59.52 -7.81
C GLU A 364 3.31 -60.49 -6.66
N HIS A 365 2.59 -61.58 -6.92
CA HIS A 365 2.24 -62.56 -5.89
C HIS A 365 3.31 -63.63 -5.64
N GLU A 366 4.18 -63.98 -6.60
CA GLU A 366 5.26 -64.95 -6.35
C GLU A 366 6.37 -64.36 -5.48
N ASP A 367 6.82 -63.12 -5.76
CA ASP A 367 7.95 -62.49 -5.05
C ASP A 367 7.71 -62.28 -3.54
N ILE A 368 6.44 -62.24 -3.10
CA ILE A 368 6.07 -62.06 -1.69
C ILE A 368 6.25 -63.33 -0.85
N TYR A 369 6.26 -64.53 -1.45
CA TYR A 369 6.27 -65.81 -0.70
C TYR A 369 7.65 -66.48 -0.56
N VAL A 370 8.72 -65.91 -1.11
CA VAL A 370 10.08 -66.53 -1.10
C VAL A 370 10.98 -65.98 0.02
N ALA A 371 10.53 -64.98 0.77
CA ALA A 371 11.24 -64.48 1.95
C ALA A 371 11.03 -65.36 3.19
N GLU A 372 12.13 -65.70 3.87
CA GLU A 372 12.23 -66.23 5.24
C GLU A 372 11.73 -67.66 5.53
N ILE A 373 12.63 -68.65 5.37
CA ILE A 373 12.74 -69.82 6.28
C ILE A 373 14.22 -70.08 6.59
N VAL A 374 14.62 -70.07 7.88
CA VAL A 374 15.99 -70.33 8.36
C VAL A 374 15.97 -71.08 9.70
N ALA A 375 16.68 -72.22 9.84
CA ALA A 375 17.18 -72.85 11.10
C ALA A 375 17.92 -74.21 10.79
N PRO A 376 18.58 -74.91 11.74
CA PRO A 376 19.86 -74.48 12.34
C PRO A 376 20.95 -75.59 12.55
N SER A 377 22.21 -75.17 12.62
CA SER A 377 23.37 -75.70 13.42
C SER A 377 23.66 -77.21 13.63
N SER A 378 24.95 -77.59 13.45
CA SER A 378 25.66 -78.57 14.30
C SER A 378 27.21 -78.32 14.34
N MET A 379 27.92 -78.87 15.33
CA MET A 379 29.35 -78.63 15.67
C MET A 379 29.91 -79.85 16.49
N PRO A 380 31.22 -79.96 16.87
CA PRO A 380 32.44 -79.17 16.60
C PRO A 380 33.53 -80.10 15.92
N PRO A 381 34.78 -80.44 16.38
CA PRO A 381 35.82 -79.76 17.21
C PRO A 381 37.32 -79.87 16.76
N VAL A 382 38.09 -78.80 17.05
CA VAL A 382 39.49 -78.77 17.62
C VAL A 382 40.71 -79.42 16.92
N GLN A 383 41.69 -78.58 16.54
CA GLN A 383 43.07 -78.57 17.10
C GLN A 383 43.74 -77.17 16.89
N ALA A 384 44.95 -76.95 17.44
CA ALA A 384 45.47 -75.60 17.80
C ALA A 384 46.94 -75.32 17.32
N PRO A 385 47.76 -74.44 17.97
CA PRO A 385 47.89 -73.02 17.59
C PRO A 385 49.35 -72.53 17.34
N GLN A 386 49.55 -71.29 16.86
CA GLN A 386 50.80 -70.54 17.09
C GLN A 386 50.68 -69.00 17.08
N LYS A 387 51.81 -68.29 17.25
CA LYS A 387 51.94 -66.92 17.81
C LYS A 387 52.42 -65.84 16.82
N SER A 388 52.34 -64.59 17.30
CA SER A 388 53.18 -63.41 16.96
C SER A 388 52.67 -62.54 15.80
N GLY A 389 52.78 -61.20 15.84
CA GLY A 389 53.19 -60.31 16.95
C GLY A 389 53.72 -58.95 16.46
N LEU A 390 53.86 -57.97 17.38
CA LEU A 390 54.44 -56.62 17.18
C LEU A 390 53.58 -55.67 16.28
N LEU A 391 53.35 -54.39 16.66
CA LEU A 391 54.21 -53.19 16.54
C LEU A 391 54.60 -52.84 15.08
N ALA A 392 54.48 -51.59 14.59
CA ALA A 392 54.22 -50.32 15.27
C ALA A 392 53.52 -49.24 14.41
N ARG A 393 53.14 -48.16 15.10
CA ARG A 393 52.68 -46.84 14.62
C ARG A 393 53.73 -46.12 13.75
N SER A 394 53.30 -45.47 12.66
CA SER A 394 53.93 -44.23 12.20
C SER A 394 52.88 -43.25 11.65
N THR A 395 53.22 -41.97 11.70
CA THR A 395 52.49 -40.83 11.13
C THR A 395 53.51 -39.98 10.40
N HIS A 396 53.18 -39.40 9.24
CA HIS A 396 53.95 -38.28 8.73
C HIS A 396 53.11 -37.26 7.97
N THR A 397 53.44 -36.00 8.24
CA THR A 397 52.99 -34.80 7.54
C THR A 397 54.11 -34.27 6.65
N ASP A 398 53.73 -33.59 5.57
CA ASP A 398 54.41 -32.45 4.93
C ASP A 398 53.39 -31.87 3.90
N GLN A 399 53.16 -30.56 3.68
CA GLN A 399 54.06 -29.44 3.34
C GLN A 399 54.88 -29.72 2.05
N ARG A 400 54.98 -28.86 1.05
CA ARG A 400 54.77 -27.40 0.87
C ARG A 400 54.39 -27.15 -0.61
N ASP A 401 54.23 -25.94 -1.17
CA ASP A 401 54.40 -24.55 -0.68
C ASP A 401 53.09 -23.76 -0.84
#